data_AF-A0A7S3FPB5-F1
#
_entry.id   AF-A0A7S3FPB5-F1
#
_cell.length_a   1.000
_cell.length_b   1.000
_cell.length_c   1.000
_cell.angle_alpha   90.00
_cell.angle_beta   90.00
_cell.angle_gamma   90.00
#
_symmetry.space_group_name_H-M   'P 1'
#
loop_
_entity.id
_entity.type
_entity.pdbx_description
1 polymer ?
#
loop_
_entity_poly.entity_id
_entity_poly.type
_entity_poly.pdbx_seq_one_letter_code
_entity_poly.pdbx_strand_id
1 'polypeptide(L)'
;VECDNCDDSSDGNNQYRYMSTYPVLTMKYGAPPGMQWKDGAYEYDIRSYSSSGDQQITLRQDSNKYREGQWFVGVHSSFSASAPVSYTLSIDRNSCPNGCSGRGLSCNVTAGNGTEPETRQCVCQKGYFKDDCSADARKLDYGEALTDVIEDGYYEYFQLPTISAKQASRNIDIKLRASYSGYDCPAHWSSCHPSLLVKKGGGTTYPQMESYTFKQELLAENATREILICSS
;
A
#
# COMPACT_ATOMS: atom_id res chain seq x y z
N VAL A 1 -9.18 -19.90 2.15
CA VAL A 1 -9.64 -20.49 3.43
C VAL A 1 -10.89 -19.73 3.81
N GLU A 2 -12.04 -20.33 3.51
CA GLU A 2 -13.36 -19.78 3.73
C GLU A 2 -13.64 -19.70 5.25
N CYS A 3 -14.31 -18.63 5.66
CA CYS A 3 -14.86 -18.51 7.00
C CYS A 3 -16.00 -19.52 7.12
N ASP A 4 -15.75 -20.67 7.76
CA ASP A 4 -16.82 -21.60 8.08
C ASP A 4 -17.81 -20.94 9.06
N ASN A 5 -19.08 -21.00 8.66
CA ASN A 5 -20.32 -20.53 9.30
C ASN A 5 -20.69 -19.06 9.09
N CYS A 6 -21.06 -18.74 7.85
CA CYS A 6 -22.00 -17.66 7.54
C CYS A 6 -23.44 -18.14 7.28
N ASP A 7 -23.74 -19.43 7.43
CA ASP A 7 -25.11 -19.97 7.39
C ASP A 7 -25.29 -20.97 8.55
N ASP A 8 -25.78 -20.49 9.69
CA ASP A 8 -26.45 -21.35 10.66
C ASP A 8 -27.95 -21.11 10.52
N SER A 9 -28.59 -21.90 9.66
CA SER A 9 -30.03 -22.12 9.72
C SER A 9 -30.32 -22.87 11.02
N SER A 10 -30.99 -22.18 11.93
CA SER A 10 -31.42 -22.67 13.23
C SER A 10 -32.47 -23.77 13.09
N ASP A 11 -32.07 -25.03 13.16
CA ASP A 11 -32.97 -26.12 13.54
C ASP A 11 -32.64 -26.60 14.95
N GLY A 12 -33.56 -26.25 15.86
CA GLY A 12 -33.44 -26.50 17.29
C GLY A 12 -33.63 -27.98 17.62
N ASN A 13 -32.53 -28.70 17.79
CA ASN A 13 -32.33 -29.72 18.81
C ASN A 13 -31.05 -30.50 18.49
N ASN A 14 -29.92 -30.08 19.07
CA ASN A 14 -29.02 -31.05 19.69
C ASN A 14 -27.95 -30.37 20.56
N GLN A 15 -27.89 -30.89 21.77
CA GLN A 15 -26.95 -30.58 22.83
C GLN A 15 -25.50 -30.93 22.43
N TYR A 16 -24.60 -29.97 22.64
CA TYR A 16 -23.21 -30.14 23.07
C TYR A 16 -22.42 -31.38 22.58
N ARG A 17 -21.52 -31.20 21.60
CA ARG A 17 -20.19 -31.85 21.53
C ARG A 17 -19.48 -31.54 20.20
N TYR A 18 -18.76 -30.44 20.14
CA TYR A 18 -17.57 -30.36 19.29
C TYR A 18 -16.45 -29.72 20.10
N MET A 19 -15.98 -30.46 21.12
CA MET A 19 -14.65 -30.23 21.66
C MET A 19 -13.67 -30.71 20.59
N SER A 20 -13.26 -29.78 19.72
CA SER A 20 -12.15 -30.00 18.79
C SER A 20 -10.98 -30.57 19.57
N THR A 21 -10.36 -31.66 19.11
CA THR A 21 -9.14 -32.22 19.71
C THR A 21 -7.92 -31.31 19.50
N TYR A 22 -8.02 -30.32 18.61
CA TYR A 22 -6.93 -29.45 18.17
C TYR A 22 -6.96 -28.09 18.88
N PRO A 23 -5.79 -27.41 18.99
CA PRO A 23 -5.72 -26.03 19.48
C PRO A 23 -6.61 -25.11 18.65
N VAL A 24 -7.34 -24.22 19.33
CA VAL A 24 -8.26 -23.28 18.69
C VAL A 24 -7.75 -21.86 18.93
N LEU A 25 -7.66 -21.09 17.84
CA LEU A 25 -7.37 -19.67 17.88
C LEU A 25 -8.70 -18.91 17.92
N THR A 26 -8.83 -17.96 18.84
CA THR A 26 -10.07 -17.22 19.07
C THR A 26 -9.80 -15.74 19.24
N MET A 27 -10.79 -14.91 18.90
CA MET A 27 -10.68 -13.46 18.98
C MET A 27 -12.00 -12.83 19.46
N LYS A 28 -11.89 -11.82 20.34
CA LYS A 28 -13.02 -11.13 20.98
C LYS A 28 -12.80 -9.61 20.98
N TYR A 29 -13.83 -8.86 20.65
CA TYR A 29 -13.87 -7.42 20.74
C TYR A 29 -14.35 -6.96 22.12
N GLY A 30 -13.75 -5.90 22.65
CA GLY A 30 -14.22 -5.28 23.90
C GLY A 30 -13.60 -5.91 25.14
N ALA A 31 -14.38 -6.39 26.11
CA ALA A 31 -13.90 -6.65 27.47
C ALA A 31 -13.29 -8.05 27.70
N PRO A 32 -12.12 -8.11 28.35
CA PRO A 32 -11.69 -9.26 29.15
C PRO A 32 -11.28 -8.81 30.56
N PRO A 33 -11.66 -9.54 31.62
CA PRO A 33 -11.19 -10.90 31.84
C PRO A 33 -12.29 -11.87 32.32
N GLY A 34 -12.13 -13.16 32.00
CA GLY A 34 -13.15 -14.17 32.22
C GLY A 34 -14.06 -14.25 31.01
N MET A 35 -13.60 -14.92 29.96
CA MET A 35 -14.47 -15.41 28.91
C MET A 35 -15.64 -16.10 29.62
N GLN A 36 -16.83 -15.50 29.54
CA GLN A 36 -17.96 -16.02 30.28
C GLN A 36 -18.31 -17.35 29.63
N TRP A 37 -18.16 -18.42 30.42
CA TRP A 37 -18.65 -19.73 30.03
C TRP A 37 -20.17 -19.63 30.02
N LYS A 38 -20.75 -19.59 28.83
CA LYS A 38 -22.19 -19.50 28.64
C LYS A 38 -22.56 -20.58 27.64
N ASP A 39 -23.56 -21.38 27.99
CA ASP A 39 -24.03 -22.47 27.16
C ASP A 39 -22.87 -23.35 26.66
N GLY A 40 -22.08 -23.89 27.60
CA GLY A 40 -21.04 -24.90 27.32
C GLY A 40 -19.84 -24.45 26.46
N ALA A 41 -19.70 -23.15 26.20
CA ALA A 41 -18.57 -22.60 25.47
C ALA A 41 -18.19 -21.21 26.00
N TYR A 42 -16.96 -20.80 25.70
CA TYR A 42 -16.53 -19.42 25.87
C TYR A 42 -17.09 -18.55 24.73
N GLU A 43 -17.63 -17.37 25.05
CA GLU A 43 -18.11 -16.45 24.03
C GLU A 43 -16.94 -15.78 23.29
N TYR A 44 -16.85 -16.00 21.97
CA TYR A 44 -15.87 -15.38 21.06
C TYR A 44 -16.60 -14.73 19.88
N ASP A 45 -16.02 -13.69 19.28
CA ASP A 45 -16.59 -13.09 18.06
C ASP A 45 -16.08 -13.81 16.80
N ILE A 46 -14.86 -14.36 16.85
CA ILE A 46 -14.22 -15.09 15.76
C ILE A 46 -13.48 -16.30 16.33
N ARG A 47 -13.57 -17.44 15.64
CA ARG A 47 -12.84 -18.68 15.95
C ARG A 47 -12.22 -19.25 14.67
N SER A 48 -11.03 -19.83 14.80
CA SER A 48 -10.37 -20.63 13.77
C SER A 48 -9.92 -21.95 14.40
N TYR A 49 -10.21 -23.05 13.72
CA TYR A 49 -9.73 -24.38 14.06
C TYR A 49 -9.24 -25.05 12.78
N SER A 50 -8.16 -25.84 12.87
CA SER A 50 -7.81 -26.77 11.80
C SER A 50 -7.13 -28.01 12.38
N SER A 51 -7.27 -29.11 11.67
CA SER A 51 -6.73 -30.41 12.03
C SER A 51 -5.30 -30.64 11.52
N SER A 52 -4.73 -29.69 10.78
CA SER A 52 -3.53 -29.92 9.96
C SER A 52 -2.44 -28.84 10.03
N GLY A 53 -2.55 -27.79 10.86
CA GLY A 53 -1.45 -26.81 10.96
C GLY A 53 -1.78 -25.47 11.62
N ASP A 54 -0.99 -24.46 11.24
CA ASP A 54 -1.08 -23.09 11.72
C ASP A 54 -2.47 -22.49 11.54
N GLN A 55 -2.91 -21.72 12.53
CA GLN A 55 -4.20 -21.03 12.53
C GLN A 55 -4.00 -19.55 12.24
N GLN A 56 -4.88 -18.98 11.41
CA GLN A 56 -4.88 -17.56 11.12
C GLN A 56 -6.29 -16.98 11.23
N ILE A 57 -6.41 -15.87 11.97
CA ILE A 57 -7.60 -15.02 11.96
C ILE A 57 -7.23 -13.73 11.22
N THR A 58 -7.98 -13.41 10.17
CA THR A 58 -7.80 -12.16 9.41
C THR A 58 -9.00 -11.25 9.68
N LEU A 59 -8.76 -10.11 10.32
CA LEU A 59 -9.77 -9.07 10.53
C LEU A 59 -9.60 -7.98 9.47
N ARG A 60 -10.56 -7.86 8.54
CA ARG A 60 -10.54 -6.86 7.47
C ARG A 60 -11.55 -5.76 7.73
N GLN A 61 -11.24 -4.52 7.36
CA GLN A 61 -12.15 -3.37 7.57
C GLN A 61 -13.48 -3.51 6.84
N ASP A 62 -13.51 -4.23 5.71
CA ASP A 62 -14.72 -4.54 4.95
C ASP A 62 -15.54 -5.71 5.53
N SER A 63 -15.04 -6.38 6.58
CA SER A 63 -15.79 -7.41 7.29
C SER A 63 -16.83 -6.79 8.20
N ASN A 64 -18.06 -7.32 8.18
CA ASN A 64 -19.11 -6.99 9.14
C ASN A 64 -18.76 -7.34 10.60
N LYS A 65 -17.71 -8.13 10.83
CA LYS A 65 -17.17 -8.44 12.17
C LYS A 65 -16.13 -7.43 12.65
N TYR A 66 -15.56 -6.61 11.76
CA TYR A 66 -14.61 -5.58 12.14
C TYR A 66 -15.30 -4.49 12.95
N ARG A 67 -14.68 -4.14 14.07
CA ARG A 67 -15.11 -3.06 14.96
C ARG A 67 -13.85 -2.33 15.41
N GLU A 68 -13.89 -1.00 15.34
CA GLU A 68 -12.83 -0.16 15.87
C GLU A 68 -12.78 -0.29 17.38
N GLY A 69 -11.60 -0.58 17.94
CA GLY A 69 -11.39 -0.68 19.37
C GLY A 69 -10.47 -1.84 19.76
N GLN A 70 -10.47 -2.19 21.04
CA GLN A 70 -9.58 -3.21 21.57
C GLN A 70 -10.08 -4.62 21.23
N TRP A 71 -9.17 -5.41 20.68
CA TRP A 71 -9.38 -6.84 20.44
C TRP A 71 -8.45 -7.67 21.31
N PHE A 72 -8.90 -8.87 21.64
CA PHE A 72 -8.19 -9.84 22.46
C PHE A 72 -8.16 -11.18 21.76
N VAL A 73 -7.02 -11.85 21.82
CA VAL A 73 -6.78 -13.15 21.20
C VAL A 73 -6.59 -14.20 22.29
N GLY A 74 -7.23 -15.35 22.12
CA GLY A 74 -7.10 -16.50 23.00
C GLY A 74 -6.67 -17.74 22.22
N VAL A 75 -5.69 -18.47 22.75
CA VAL A 75 -5.34 -19.82 22.29
C VAL A 75 -5.76 -20.78 23.38
N HIS A 76 -6.57 -21.77 23.04
CA HIS A 76 -6.95 -22.81 24.00
C HIS A 76 -6.77 -24.20 23.39
N SER A 77 -6.22 -25.12 24.19
CA SER A 77 -6.14 -26.54 23.85
C SER A 77 -7.42 -27.26 24.24
N SER A 78 -7.72 -28.35 23.56
CA SER A 78 -8.85 -29.21 23.90
C SER A 78 -8.73 -29.82 25.30
N PHE A 79 -9.87 -30.10 25.93
CA PHE A 79 -9.93 -30.82 27.22
C PHE A 79 -9.33 -32.24 27.14
N SER A 80 -9.12 -32.79 25.95
CA SER A 80 -8.60 -34.14 25.70
C SER A 80 -7.10 -34.18 25.38
N ALA A 81 -6.38 -33.07 25.48
CA ALA A 81 -4.94 -33.08 25.26
C ALA A 81 -4.25 -33.92 26.35
N SER A 82 -3.60 -35.02 25.96
CA SER A 82 -2.87 -35.92 26.87
C SER A 82 -1.51 -35.37 27.33
N ALA A 83 -1.08 -34.24 26.77
CA ALA A 83 0.18 -33.57 27.07
C ALA A 83 0.02 -32.04 26.93
N PRO A 84 0.90 -31.23 27.58
CA PRO A 84 0.95 -29.79 27.35
C PRO A 84 1.18 -29.45 25.88
N VAL A 85 0.54 -28.38 25.41
CA VAL A 85 0.68 -27.87 24.03
C VAL A 85 1.53 -26.60 24.05
N SER A 86 2.64 -26.61 23.31
CA SER A 86 3.41 -25.40 22.99
C SER A 86 2.81 -24.69 21.77
N TYR A 87 2.74 -23.36 21.81
CA TYR A 87 2.27 -22.55 20.68
C TYR A 87 3.13 -21.31 20.49
N THR A 88 3.16 -20.83 19.25
CA THR A 88 3.71 -19.51 18.90
C THR A 88 2.56 -18.65 18.41
N LEU A 89 2.44 -17.44 18.93
CA LEU A 89 1.48 -16.45 18.48
C LEU A 89 2.23 -15.26 17.91
N SER A 90 1.95 -14.92 16.65
CA SER A 90 2.40 -13.69 16.02
C SER A 90 1.18 -12.85 15.63
N ILE A 91 1.37 -11.54 15.64
CA ILE A 91 0.42 -10.59 15.07
C ILE A 91 1.14 -9.88 13.95
N ASP A 92 0.58 -9.96 12.75
CA ASP A 92 1.01 -9.09 11.66
C ASP A 92 -0.07 -8.04 11.44
N ARG A 93 0.36 -6.78 11.48
CA ARG A 93 -0.47 -5.70 10.99
C ARG A 93 -0.14 -5.60 9.51
N ASN A 94 -0.88 -6.35 8.70
CA ASN A 94 -0.77 -6.26 7.26
C ASN A 94 -1.32 -4.90 6.78
N SER A 95 -0.56 -3.84 7.00
CA SER A 95 -0.72 -2.56 6.34
C SER A 95 -0.10 -2.69 4.97
N CYS A 96 -0.74 -2.11 3.95
CA CYS A 96 -0.01 -1.76 2.73
C CYS A 96 1.33 -1.08 3.07
N PRO A 97 2.32 -1.06 2.16
CA PRO A 97 3.63 -0.45 2.39
C PRO A 97 3.50 0.88 3.15
N ASN A 98 4.12 0.98 4.33
CA ASN A 98 4.07 2.12 5.26
C ASN A 98 2.66 2.69 5.54
N GLY A 99 1.61 1.86 5.53
CA GLY A 99 0.22 2.31 5.68
C GLY A 99 -0.23 3.29 4.58
N CYS A 100 0.33 3.16 3.38
CA CYS A 100 0.20 4.13 2.29
C CYS A 100 0.56 5.57 2.70
N SER A 101 1.45 5.73 3.69
CA SER A 101 1.97 6.99 4.20
C SER A 101 0.90 8.03 4.57
N GLY A 102 -0.33 7.60 4.89
CA GLY A 102 -1.48 8.48 5.11
C GLY A 102 -1.97 9.25 3.87
N ARG A 103 -1.42 8.94 2.68
CA ARG A 103 -1.70 9.59 1.38
C ARG A 103 -2.31 8.64 0.36
N GLY A 104 -2.60 7.40 0.75
CA GLY A 104 -3.37 6.43 -0.03
C GLY A 104 -4.87 6.66 0.06
N LEU A 105 -5.58 6.47 -1.05
CA LEU A 105 -7.04 6.39 -1.15
C LEU A 105 -7.55 5.01 -0.71
N SER A 106 -6.84 3.94 -1.08
CA SER A 106 -7.16 2.57 -0.69
C SER A 106 -5.92 1.69 -0.67
N CYS A 107 -6.01 0.56 0.02
CA CYS A 107 -5.04 -0.53 0.01
C CYS A 107 -5.66 -1.71 -0.74
N ASN A 108 -5.22 -1.95 -1.98
CA ASN A 108 -5.69 -3.07 -2.77
C ASN A 108 -4.93 -4.32 -2.35
N VAL A 109 -5.67 -5.33 -1.90
CA VAL A 109 -5.11 -6.63 -1.50
C VAL A 109 -5.51 -7.65 -2.55
N THR A 110 -4.53 -8.20 -3.25
CA THR A 110 -4.72 -9.30 -4.19
C THR A 110 -4.35 -10.59 -3.47
N ALA A 111 -5.36 -11.42 -3.21
CA ALA A 111 -5.18 -12.70 -2.55
C ALA A 111 -4.17 -13.57 -3.33
N GLY A 112 -3.22 -14.17 -2.61
CA GLY A 112 -2.35 -15.20 -3.17
C GLY A 112 -3.14 -16.45 -3.53
N ASN A 113 -2.66 -17.22 -4.52
CA ASN A 113 -3.29 -18.47 -4.96
C ASN A 113 -2.61 -19.72 -4.36
N GLY A 114 -1.85 -19.57 -3.27
CA GLY A 114 -1.12 -20.65 -2.59
C GLY A 114 0.29 -20.87 -3.13
N THR A 115 0.56 -20.55 -4.40
CA THR A 115 1.91 -20.51 -4.97
C THR A 115 2.49 -19.10 -5.01
N GLU A 116 1.64 -18.09 -5.19
CA GLU A 116 2.04 -16.68 -5.17
C GLU A 116 1.69 -16.05 -3.82
N PRO A 117 2.58 -15.22 -3.25
CA PRO A 117 2.27 -14.48 -2.04
C PRO A 117 1.13 -13.48 -2.28
N GLU A 118 0.39 -13.17 -1.22
CA GLU A 118 -0.56 -12.06 -1.24
C GLU A 118 0.20 -10.76 -1.57
N THR A 119 -0.29 -10.02 -2.56
CA THR A 119 0.29 -8.72 -2.93
C THR A 119 -0.59 -7.58 -2.46
N ARG A 120 0.05 -6.50 -2.02
CA ARG A 120 -0.62 -5.33 -1.46
C ARG A 120 -0.10 -4.09 -2.15
N GLN A 121 -1.00 -3.28 -2.68
CA GLN A 121 -0.67 -2.10 -3.44
C GLN A 121 -1.49 -0.91 -2.98
N CYS A 122 -0.81 0.21 -2.71
CA CYS A 122 -1.49 1.47 -2.43
C CYS A 122 -2.04 2.11 -3.70
N VAL A 123 -3.29 2.57 -3.63
CA VAL A 123 -3.85 3.51 -4.62
C VAL A 123 -3.62 4.91 -4.09
N CYS A 124 -2.70 5.66 -4.68
CA CYS A 124 -2.31 6.98 -4.16
C CYS A 124 -3.32 8.08 -4.52
N GLN A 125 -3.45 9.07 -3.63
CA GLN A 125 -4.10 10.34 -3.94
C GLN A 125 -3.38 11.03 -5.12
N LYS A 126 -4.10 11.89 -5.86
CA LYS A 126 -3.53 12.61 -7.01
C LYS A 126 -2.32 13.45 -6.58
N GLY A 127 -1.18 13.25 -7.26
CA GLY A 127 0.08 13.96 -6.98
C GLY A 127 1.04 13.17 -6.09
N TYR A 128 0.60 12.04 -5.52
CA TYR A 128 1.43 11.13 -4.74
C TYR A 128 1.73 9.83 -5.50
N PHE A 129 2.89 9.25 -5.27
CA PHE A 129 3.38 8.04 -5.94
C PHE A 129 4.39 7.28 -5.05
N LYS A 130 4.98 6.20 -5.60
CA LYS A 130 5.64 5.06 -4.91
C LYS A 130 4.65 4.05 -4.35
N ASP A 131 5.16 2.85 -4.05
CA ASP A 131 4.38 1.71 -3.54
C ASP A 131 3.66 2.02 -2.22
N ASP A 132 4.16 3.01 -1.48
CA ASP A 132 3.63 3.50 -0.20
C ASP A 132 3.03 4.91 -0.25
N CYS A 133 2.89 5.52 -1.43
CA CYS A 133 2.42 6.91 -1.61
C CYS A 133 3.21 7.98 -0.84
N SER A 134 4.47 7.70 -0.47
CA SER A 134 5.30 8.63 0.31
C SER A 134 5.81 9.81 -0.51
N ALA A 135 6.02 9.62 -1.81
CA ALA A 135 6.60 10.64 -2.67
C ALA A 135 5.51 11.51 -3.30
N ASP A 136 5.79 12.80 -3.45
CA ASP A 136 4.90 13.77 -4.08
C ASP A 136 5.57 14.57 -5.19
N ALA A 137 4.75 15.00 -6.15
CA ALA A 137 5.19 15.84 -7.25
C ALA A 137 4.95 17.30 -6.88
N ARG A 138 6.01 18.10 -6.89
CA ARG A 138 5.92 19.54 -6.69
C ARG A 138 5.25 20.17 -7.90
N LYS A 139 4.31 21.09 -7.66
CA LYS A 139 3.64 21.77 -8.77
C LYS A 139 4.57 22.81 -9.39
N LEU A 140 4.54 22.89 -10.70
CA LEU A 140 5.10 24.01 -11.45
C LEU A 140 3.96 24.89 -11.94
N ASP A 141 4.15 26.21 -11.87
CA ASP A 141 3.21 27.20 -12.35
C ASP A 141 3.75 27.92 -13.59
N TYR A 142 2.85 28.39 -14.46
CA TYR A 142 3.26 29.07 -15.69
C TYR A 142 3.91 30.42 -15.39
N GLY A 143 5.12 30.62 -15.92
CA GLY A 143 5.87 31.87 -15.77
C GLY A 143 6.59 32.02 -14.44
N GLU A 144 6.44 31.08 -13.52
CA GLU A 144 7.16 31.07 -12.25
C GLU A 144 8.36 30.14 -12.33
N ALA A 145 9.55 30.70 -12.12
CA ALA A 145 10.77 29.91 -12.06
C ALA A 145 10.87 29.23 -10.69
N LEU A 146 11.08 27.92 -10.69
CA LEU A 146 11.45 27.18 -9.49
C LEU A 146 12.97 27.13 -9.38
N THR A 147 13.49 27.46 -8.20
CA THR A 147 14.91 27.28 -7.86
C THR A 147 14.99 26.35 -6.67
N ASP A 148 15.78 25.29 -6.80
CA ASP A 148 15.96 24.29 -5.75
C ASP A 148 17.34 23.64 -5.79
N VAL A 149 17.65 22.87 -4.75
CA VAL A 149 18.86 22.07 -4.64
C VAL A 149 18.48 20.60 -4.54
N ILE A 150 18.96 19.82 -5.50
CA ILE A 150 18.81 18.36 -5.50
C ILE A 150 20.10 17.72 -4.99
N GLU A 151 19.98 16.78 -4.06
CA GLU A 151 21.11 15.97 -3.58
C GLU A 151 21.51 14.92 -4.61
N ASP A 152 22.77 14.49 -4.57
CA ASP A 152 23.28 13.43 -5.45
C ASP A 152 22.48 12.12 -5.28
N GLY A 153 22.14 11.48 -6.39
CA GLY A 153 21.34 10.25 -6.42
C GLY A 153 19.84 10.42 -6.17
N TYR A 154 19.33 11.64 -5.98
CA TYR A 154 17.90 11.90 -5.80
C TYR A 154 17.21 12.30 -7.11
N TYR A 155 15.90 12.02 -7.17
CA TYR A 155 15.01 12.45 -8.24
C TYR A 155 13.92 13.34 -7.67
N GLU A 156 13.77 14.53 -8.22
CA GLU A 156 12.63 15.38 -7.95
C GLU A 156 11.58 15.23 -9.04
N TYR A 157 10.31 15.21 -8.62
CA TYR A 157 9.18 15.06 -9.52
C TYR A 157 8.39 16.35 -9.55
N PHE A 158 8.03 16.76 -10.77
CA PHE A 158 7.29 17.97 -11.00
C PHE A 158 5.98 17.67 -11.73
N GLN A 159 4.90 18.26 -11.23
CA GLN A 159 3.61 18.24 -11.89
C GLN A 159 3.44 19.51 -12.71
N LEU A 160 3.26 19.33 -14.03
CA LEU A 160 2.91 20.43 -14.92
C LEU A 160 1.47 20.92 -14.66
N PRO A 161 1.17 22.20 -14.96
CA PRO A 161 -0.20 22.70 -14.93
C PRO A 161 -1.15 21.84 -15.75
N THR A 162 -2.39 21.69 -15.28
CA THR A 162 -3.41 20.94 -16.03
C THR A 162 -3.78 21.69 -17.30
N ILE A 163 -3.64 21.02 -18.44
CA ILE A 163 -4.09 21.54 -19.73
C ILE A 163 -5.59 21.23 -19.88
N SER A 164 -6.44 22.25 -19.86
CA SER A 164 -7.88 22.06 -20.09
C SER A 164 -8.17 21.64 -21.53
N ALA A 165 -9.30 20.94 -21.77
CA ALA A 165 -9.73 20.56 -23.12
C ALA A 165 -9.84 21.77 -24.08
N LYS A 166 -10.27 22.93 -23.56
CA LYS A 166 -10.36 24.20 -24.30
C LYS A 166 -8.99 24.77 -24.68
N GLN A 167 -7.96 24.54 -23.86
CA GLN A 167 -6.58 24.91 -24.19
C GLN A 167 -6.01 23.92 -25.21
N ALA A 168 -6.22 22.62 -25.01
CA ALA A 168 -5.74 21.58 -25.93
C ALA A 168 -6.37 21.67 -27.33
N SER A 169 -7.59 22.20 -27.46
CA SER A 169 -8.24 22.43 -28.76
C SER A 169 -7.68 23.64 -29.52
N ARG A 170 -6.73 24.38 -28.95
CA ARG A 170 -5.98 25.46 -29.61
C ARG A 170 -4.55 24.96 -29.82
N ASN A 171 -3.85 25.52 -30.80
CA ASN A 171 -2.40 25.29 -30.91
C ASN A 171 -1.73 25.83 -29.65
N ILE A 172 -1.35 24.94 -28.75
CA ILE A 172 -0.63 25.27 -27.52
C ILE A 172 0.77 24.69 -27.57
N ASP A 173 1.72 25.54 -27.19
CA ASP A 173 3.12 25.19 -27.05
C ASP A 173 3.49 25.26 -25.57
N ILE A 174 3.88 24.15 -24.97
CA ILE A 174 4.43 24.13 -23.62
C ILE A 174 5.95 24.06 -23.73
N LYS A 175 6.61 25.09 -23.19
CA LYS A 175 8.07 25.21 -23.16
C LYS A 175 8.56 24.96 -21.75
N LEU A 176 9.31 23.88 -21.57
CA LEU A 176 9.99 23.57 -20.32
C LEU A 176 11.44 24.01 -20.45
N ARG A 177 11.88 24.90 -19.54
CA ARG A 177 13.24 25.41 -19.52
C ARG A 177 13.93 24.99 -18.25
N ALA A 178 15.14 24.47 -18.37
CA ALA A 178 15.97 24.11 -17.22
C ALA A 178 17.42 24.57 -17.45
N SER A 179 18.06 24.94 -16.35
CA SER A 179 19.48 25.25 -16.23
C SER A 179 19.95 24.79 -14.86
N TYR A 180 21.24 24.50 -14.71
CA TYR A 180 21.85 24.11 -13.45
C TYR A 180 23.14 24.90 -13.21
N SER A 181 23.55 24.97 -11.96
CA SER A 181 24.79 25.61 -11.51
C SER A 181 25.35 24.91 -10.28
N GLY A 182 26.65 25.03 -10.02
CA GLY A 182 27.29 24.55 -8.80
C GLY A 182 27.60 23.05 -8.79
N TYR A 183 27.61 22.41 -9.96
CA TYR A 183 27.96 20.99 -10.10
C TYR A 183 29.22 20.85 -10.97
N ASP A 184 30.32 20.44 -10.35
CA ASP A 184 31.59 20.19 -11.06
C ASP A 184 31.61 18.76 -11.59
N CYS A 185 31.25 18.60 -12.86
CA CYS A 185 31.39 17.31 -13.52
C CYS A 185 32.78 17.17 -14.17
N PRO A 186 33.56 16.15 -13.78
CA PRO A 186 34.79 15.83 -14.48
C PRO A 186 34.50 15.52 -15.95
N ALA A 187 35.19 16.21 -16.87
CA ALA A 187 34.95 16.16 -18.33
C ALA A 187 34.98 14.77 -18.99
N HIS A 188 35.37 13.72 -18.27
CA HIS A 188 35.47 12.34 -18.76
C HIS A 188 34.28 11.45 -18.34
N TRP A 189 33.34 11.94 -17.52
CA TRP A 189 32.14 11.19 -17.12
C TRP A 189 30.90 11.76 -17.81
N SER A 190 30.40 11.08 -18.85
CA SER A 190 29.19 11.51 -19.55
C SER A 190 27.90 11.33 -18.73
N SER A 191 27.94 10.54 -17.65
CA SER A 191 26.75 10.20 -16.84
C SER A 191 26.49 11.14 -15.65
N CYS A 192 27.25 12.23 -15.53
CA CYS A 192 27.19 13.13 -14.36
C CYS A 192 26.22 14.32 -14.53
N HIS A 193 25.74 14.58 -15.76
CA HIS A 193 25.01 15.81 -16.05
C HIS A 193 23.53 15.65 -15.65
N PRO A 194 22.92 16.68 -15.03
CA PRO A 194 21.50 16.65 -14.75
C PRO A 194 20.69 16.48 -16.04
N SER A 195 19.56 15.79 -15.96
CA SER A 195 18.70 15.52 -17.10
C SER A 195 17.29 16.03 -16.85
N LEU A 196 16.74 16.77 -17.82
CA LEU A 196 15.33 17.12 -17.86
C LEU A 196 14.56 15.97 -18.52
N LEU A 197 13.66 15.36 -17.75
CA LEU A 197 12.87 14.20 -18.18
C LEU A 197 11.38 14.56 -18.20
N VAL A 198 10.67 14.22 -19.29
CA VAL A 198 9.23 14.48 -19.42
C VAL A 198 8.51 13.22 -19.87
N LYS A 199 7.49 12.82 -19.09
CA LYS A 199 6.63 11.67 -19.40
C LYS A 199 5.25 12.15 -19.78
N LYS A 200 4.72 11.68 -20.92
CA LYS A 200 3.34 11.93 -21.32
C LYS A 200 2.40 11.00 -20.54
N GLY A 201 1.37 11.56 -19.93
CA GLY A 201 0.30 10.82 -19.26
C GLY A 201 0.27 10.99 -17.74
N GLY A 202 -0.83 10.53 -17.13
CA GLY A 202 -0.98 10.42 -15.69
C GLY A 202 -1.06 8.95 -15.29
N GLY A 203 -0.40 8.59 -14.20
CA GLY A 203 -0.46 7.25 -13.63
C GLY A 203 0.03 7.28 -12.19
N THR A 204 -0.39 6.30 -11.40
CA THR A 204 0.08 6.09 -10.03
C THR A 204 1.39 5.30 -9.98
N THR A 205 1.83 4.76 -11.12
CA THR A 205 3.06 3.98 -11.23
C THR A 205 4.28 4.89 -11.13
N TYR A 206 5.21 4.53 -10.25
CA TYR A 206 6.48 5.19 -10.11
C TYR A 206 7.21 5.29 -11.47
N PRO A 207 7.56 6.50 -11.94
CA PRO A 207 8.25 6.65 -13.22
C PRO A 207 9.71 6.18 -13.08
N GLN A 208 10.04 5.09 -13.77
CA GLN A 208 11.44 4.69 -14.00
C GLN A 208 12.08 5.59 -15.06
N MET A 209 13.39 5.84 -14.99
CA MET A 209 14.12 6.73 -15.92
C MET A 209 13.92 6.32 -17.39
N GLU A 210 13.76 5.02 -17.64
CA GLU A 210 13.51 4.41 -18.94
C GLU A 210 12.13 4.78 -19.49
N SER A 211 11.16 5.05 -18.62
CA SER A 211 9.74 5.25 -18.96
C SER A 211 9.40 6.68 -19.44
N TYR A 212 10.36 7.59 -19.45
CA TYR A 212 10.17 8.97 -19.88
C TYR A 212 10.16 9.09 -21.41
N THR A 213 9.19 9.84 -21.93
CA THR A 213 8.97 10.05 -23.36
C THR A 213 10.03 10.98 -23.96
N PHE A 214 10.43 12.01 -23.21
CA PHE A 214 11.47 12.95 -23.60
C PHE A 214 12.55 12.99 -22.53
N LYS A 215 13.80 13.02 -22.98
CA LYS A 215 14.99 13.11 -22.12
C LYS A 215 15.96 14.10 -22.74
N GLN A 216 16.40 15.07 -21.95
CA GLN A 216 17.33 16.11 -22.38
C GLN A 216 18.40 16.32 -21.31
N GLU A 217 19.63 15.93 -21.61
CA GLU A 217 20.78 16.20 -20.74
C GLU A 217 21.14 17.69 -20.78
N LEU A 218 21.49 18.23 -19.61
CA LEU A 218 21.97 19.59 -19.42
C LEU A 218 23.51 19.60 -19.45
N LEU A 219 24.06 19.59 -20.66
CA LEU A 219 25.52 19.43 -20.87
C LEU A 219 26.37 20.65 -20.49
N ALA A 220 25.76 21.84 -20.38
CA ALA A 220 26.48 23.07 -20.10
C ALA A 220 25.90 23.75 -18.86
N GLU A 221 26.77 24.01 -17.88
CA GLU A 221 26.42 24.77 -16.69
C GLU A 221 25.96 26.18 -17.08
N ASN A 222 24.96 26.71 -16.38
CA ASN A 222 24.31 28.00 -16.65
C ASN A 222 23.68 28.13 -18.05
N ALA A 223 23.69 27.08 -18.87
CA ALA A 223 23.00 27.06 -20.15
C ALA A 223 21.54 26.64 -19.98
N THR A 224 20.64 27.35 -20.64
CA THR A 224 19.23 26.98 -20.68
C THR A 224 18.97 25.99 -21.81
N ARG A 225 18.34 24.85 -21.49
CA ARG A 225 17.77 23.93 -22.48
C ARG A 225 16.25 24.02 -22.46
N GLU A 226 15.64 23.84 -23.64
CA GLU A 226 14.18 23.93 -23.82
C GLU A 226 13.65 22.61 -24.40
N ILE A 227 12.59 22.07 -23.81
CA ILE A 227 11.76 21.02 -24.42
C ILE A 227 10.44 21.68 -24.85
N LEU A 228 10.11 21.54 -26.14
CA LEU A 228 8.83 21.97 -26.70
C LEU A 228 7.88 20.77 -26.78
N ILE A 229 6.71 20.92 -26.14
CA ILE A 229 5.63 19.93 -26.21
C ILE A 229 4.49 20.55 -27.02
N CYS A 230 4.21 19.97 -28.20
CA CYS A 230 3.15 20.42 -29.10
C CYS A 230 1.90 19.55 -28.94
N SER A 231 0.71 20.15 -29.06
CA SER A 231 -0.54 19.40 -29.30
C SER A 231 -0.59 18.94 -30.77
N SER A 232 -0.76 17.64 -31.00
CA SER A 232 -1.07 17.07 -32.33
C SER A 232 -2.51 17.35 -32.75
#